data_AF-A0A3P8HRI1-F1
#
_entry.id   AF-A0A3P8HRI1-F1
#
_cell.length_a   1.000
_cell.length_b   1.000
_cell.length_c   1.000
_cell.angle_alpha   90.00
_cell.angle_beta   90.00
_cell.angle_gamma   90.00
#
_symmetry.space_group_name_H-M   'P 1'
#
loop_
_entity.id
_entity.type
_entity.pdbx_description
1 polymer ?
#
loop_
_entity_poly.entity_id
_entity_poly.type
_entity_poly.pdbx_seq_one_letter_code
_entity_poly.pdbx_strand_id
1 'polypeptide(L)'
;MLNRMKDTVDAQIRDQQAGFLKDRSCTNQIATLRITVEQSFEWNSSLSINFIDYEKEFDSVDRRRLWKRLRHHGVRSGTRYYTPASLTMRNRLTE
;
A
#
# COMPACT_ATOMS: atom_id res chain seq x y z
N MET A 1 -4.36 -16.71 4.14
CA MET A 1 -5.34 -15.66 3.76
C MET A 1 -4.74 -14.71 2.74
N LEU A 2 -3.57 -14.11 3.00
CA LEU A 2 -2.86 -13.22 2.06
C LEU A 2 -2.68 -13.83 0.65
N ASN A 3 -2.16 -15.07 0.55
CA ASN A 3 -2.00 -15.74 -0.76
C ASN A 3 -3.31 -15.95 -1.53
N ARG A 4 -4.47 -15.99 -0.86
CA ARG A 4 -5.79 -16.13 -1.52
C ARG A 4 -6.31 -14.82 -2.10
N MET A 5 -5.76 -13.70 -1.65
CA MET A 5 -6.16 -12.34 -2.07
C MET A 5 -5.15 -11.74 -3.04
N LYS A 6 -3.93 -12.29 -3.08
CA LYS A 6 -2.78 -11.75 -3.80
C LYS A 6 -3.10 -11.44 -5.26
N ASP A 7 -3.48 -12.44 -6.06
CA ASP A 7 -3.70 -12.24 -7.50
C ASP A 7 -4.78 -11.19 -7.78
N THR A 8 -5.84 -11.18 -6.96
CA THR A 8 -6.92 -10.20 -7.06
C THR A 8 -6.47 -8.79 -6.69
N VAL A 9 -5.64 -8.65 -5.67
CA VAL A 9 -5.16 -7.34 -5.18
C VAL A 9 -4.04 -6.81 -6.07
N ASP A 10 -3.08 -7.66 -6.44
CA ASP A 10 -1.94 -7.32 -7.31
C ASP A 10 -2.44 -6.83 -8.68
N ALA A 11 -3.51 -7.43 -9.22
CA ALA A 11 -4.13 -7.00 -10.47
C ALA A 11 -4.82 -5.61 -10.39
N GLN A 12 -5.04 -5.07 -9.19
CA GLN A 12 -5.68 -3.76 -8.96
C GLN A 12 -4.68 -2.69 -8.53
N ILE A 13 -3.46 -3.08 -8.17
CA ILE A 13 -2.42 -2.14 -7.75
C ILE A 13 -1.83 -1.45 -8.97
N ARG A 14 -1.55 -0.14 -8.83
CA ARG A 14 -0.92 0.67 -9.87
C ARG A 14 0.56 0.33 -9.99
N ASP A 15 1.10 0.44 -11.20
CA ASP A 15 2.53 0.16 -11.48
C ASP A 15 3.50 1.02 -10.67
N GLN A 16 3.08 2.23 -10.29
CA GLN A 16 3.87 3.16 -9.48
C GLN A 16 3.96 2.74 -8.00
N GLN A 17 3.09 1.86 -7.51
CA GLN A 17 3.18 1.39 -6.13
C GLN A 17 4.33 0.38 -6.01
N ALA A 18 5.24 0.62 -5.07
CA ALA A 18 6.35 -0.30 -4.79
C ALA A 18 6.27 -0.97 -3.42
N GLY A 19 5.52 -0.39 -2.48
CA GLY A 19 5.38 -0.94 -1.13
C GLY A 19 4.65 -2.28 -1.13
N PHE A 20 5.20 -3.25 -0.40
CA PHE A 20 4.62 -4.59 -0.16
C PHE A 20 4.34 -5.43 -1.41
N LEU A 21 4.89 -5.05 -2.57
CA LEU A 21 4.78 -5.80 -3.81
C LEU A 21 6.03 -6.64 -4.06
N LYS A 22 5.83 -7.82 -4.64
CA LYS A 22 6.93 -8.70 -5.04
C LYS A 22 7.77 -8.00 -6.13
N ASP A 23 9.09 -8.15 -6.06
CA ASP A 23 10.04 -7.63 -7.05
C ASP A 23 10.03 -6.09 -7.22
N ARG A 24 9.45 -5.36 -6.27
CA ARG A 24 9.49 -3.89 -6.19
C ARG A 24 10.28 -3.46 -4.95
N SER A 25 11.15 -2.46 -5.10
CA SER A 25 11.99 -1.93 -4.03
C SER A 25 11.84 -0.41 -3.91
N CYS A 26 12.11 0.11 -2.70
CA CYS A 26 12.17 1.55 -2.46
C CYS A 26 13.27 2.22 -3.31
N THR A 27 14.39 1.52 -3.55
CA THR A 27 15.50 2.00 -4.37
C THR A 27 15.06 2.41 -5.77
N ASN A 28 14.18 1.63 -6.41
CA ASN A 28 13.69 1.95 -7.75
C ASN A 28 12.81 3.22 -7.75
N GLN A 29 12.05 3.46 -6.68
CA GLN A 29 11.24 4.67 -6.53
C GLN A 29 12.09 5.91 -6.29
N ILE A 30 13.14 5.79 -5.44
CA ILE A 30 14.12 6.88 -5.23
C ILE A 30 14.83 7.22 -6.54
N ALA A 31 15.25 6.20 -7.31
CA ALA A 31 15.85 6.41 -8.62
C ALA A 31 14.89 7.10 -9.59
N THR A 32 13.62 6.69 -9.64
CA THR A 32 12.59 7.32 -10.47
C THR A 32 12.38 8.79 -10.11
N LEU A 33 12.29 9.10 -8.81
CA LEU A 33 12.17 10.47 -8.33
C LEU A 33 13.37 11.33 -8.73
N ARG A 34 14.59 10.79 -8.58
CA ARG A 34 15.82 11.47 -8.97
C ARG A 34 15.83 11.79 -10.47
N ILE A 35 15.52 10.81 -11.32
CA ILE A 35 15.45 11.01 -12.78
C ILE A 35 14.40 12.07 -13.14
N THR A 36 13.24 12.05 -12.49
CA THR A 36 12.18 13.04 -12.73
C THR A 36 12.64 14.46 -12.39
N VAL A 37 13.35 14.62 -11.27
CA VAL A 37 13.94 15.91 -10.89
C VAL A 37 15.00 16.36 -11.90
N GLU A 38 15.93 15.47 -12.27
CA GLU A 38 16.99 15.77 -13.23
C GLU A 38 16.43 16.19 -14.60
N GLN A 39 15.43 15.46 -15.11
CA GLN A 39 14.74 15.80 -16.36
C GLN A 39 14.00 17.14 -16.28
N SER A 40 13.36 17.44 -15.16
CA SER A 40 12.66 18.71 -15.00
C SER A 40 13.59 19.91 -15.09
N PHE A 41 14.80 19.75 -14.53
CA PHE A 41 15.86 20.74 -14.59
C PHE A 41 16.42 20.89 -16.01
N GLU A 42 16.70 19.77 -16.68
CA GLU A 42 17.22 19.75 -18.05
C GLU A 42 16.27 20.44 -19.04
N TRP A 43 14.95 20.26 -18.86
CA TRP A 43 13.94 20.79 -19.78
C TRP A 43 13.36 22.13 -19.33
N ASN A 44 13.90 22.74 -18.27
CA ASN A 44 13.40 23.97 -17.65
C ASN A 44 11.88 23.94 -17.38
N SER A 45 11.39 22.78 -16.96
CA SER A 45 9.97 22.55 -16.66
C SER A 45 9.70 22.74 -15.17
N SER A 46 8.54 23.29 -14.84
CA SER A 46 8.12 23.43 -13.44
C SER A 46 7.76 22.06 -12.85
N LEU A 47 8.34 21.74 -11.68
CA LEU A 47 8.10 20.50 -10.95
C LEU A 47 7.77 20.81 -9.48
N SER A 48 6.68 20.21 -8.98
CA SER A 48 6.29 20.25 -7.57
C SER A 48 6.23 18.84 -6.99
N ILE A 49 6.88 18.64 -5.84
CA ILE A 49 6.93 17.34 -5.14
C ILE A 49 6.26 17.48 -3.78
N ASN A 50 5.29 16.62 -3.50
CA ASN A 50 4.59 16.56 -2.21
C ASN A 50 4.88 15.22 -1.53
N PHE A 51 5.34 15.28 -0.28
CA PHE A 51 5.49 14.12 0.58
C PHE A 51 4.26 14.03 1.50
N ILE A 52 3.55 12.91 1.44
CA ILE A 52 2.38 12.64 2.27
C ILE A 52 2.70 11.39 3.08
N ASP A 53 2.67 11.52 4.40
CA ASP A 53 2.83 10.42 5.34
C ASP A 53 1.57 10.30 6.21
N TYR A 54 1.19 9.07 6.54
CA TYR A 54 0.00 8.79 7.34
C TYR A 54 0.43 8.38 8.75
N GLU A 55 0.01 9.14 9.77
CA GLU A 55 0.27 8.74 11.15
C GLU A 55 -0.51 7.45 11.48
N LYS A 56 0.22 6.39 11.87
CA LYS A 56 -0.33 5.08 12.27
C LYS A 56 -1.30 4.52 11.22
N GLU A 57 -0.81 4.26 10.01
CA GLU A 57 -1.66 3.89 8.88
C GLU A 57 -2.47 2.61 9.11
N PHE A 58 -1.99 1.66 9.91
CA PHE A 58 -2.72 0.43 10.20
C PHE A 58 -3.76 0.57 11.32
N ASP A 59 -3.56 1.50 12.25
CA ASP A 59 -4.47 1.72 13.38
C ASP A 59 -5.65 2.62 12.99
N SER A 60 -5.42 3.56 12.07
CA SER A 60 -6.42 4.56 11.65
C SER A 60 -7.40 4.08 10.57
N VAL A 61 -7.15 2.93 9.94
CA VAL A 61 -7.98 2.43 8.83
C VAL A 61 -9.35 1.91 9.31
N ASP A 62 -10.42 2.46 8.74
CA ASP A 62 -11.79 1.92 8.89
C ASP A 62 -11.89 0.52 8.26
N ARG A 63 -11.84 -0.49 9.14
CA ARG A 63 -11.89 -1.90 8.77
C ARG A 63 -13.17 -2.27 8.01
N ARG A 64 -14.32 -1.64 8.30
CA ARG A 64 -15.59 -1.93 7.60
C ARG A 64 -15.51 -1.45 6.16
N ARG A 65 -14.97 -0.25 5.94
CA ARG A 65 -14.75 0.31 4.59
C ARG A 65 -13.70 -0.50 3.82
N LEU A 66 -12.61 -0.89 4.46
CA LEU A 66 -11.56 -1.72 3.84
C LEU A 66 -12.15 -3.04 3.32
N TRP A 67 -12.90 -3.77 4.15
CA TRP A 67 -13.53 -5.02 3.73
C TRP A 67 -14.58 -4.84 2.64
N LYS A 68 -15.34 -3.74 2.66
CA LYS A 68 -16.29 -3.41 1.59
C LYS A 68 -15.56 -3.23 0.25
N ARG A 69 -14.41 -2.55 0.24
CA ARG A 69 -13.57 -2.36 -0.95
C ARG A 69 -13.00 -3.70 -1.45
N LEU A 70 -12.44 -4.51 -0.56
CA LEU A 70 -11.88 -5.82 -0.95
C LEU A 70 -12.94 -6.75 -1.58
N ARG A 71 -14.17 -6.77 -1.04
CA ARG A 71 -15.28 -7.53 -1.64
C ARG A 71 -15.67 -7.02 -3.02
N HIS A 72 -15.67 -5.70 -3.21
CA HIS A 72 -15.97 -5.10 -4.53
C HIS A 72 -14.99 -5.58 -5.60
N HIS A 73 -13.71 -5.77 -5.26
CA HIS A 73 -12.70 -6.30 -6.18
C HIS A 73 -12.69 -7.84 -6.28
N GLY A 74 -13.67 -8.56 -5.71
CA GLY A 74 -13.80 -10.00 -5.90
C GLY A 74 -13.08 -10.88 -4.87
N VAL A 75 -12.52 -10.28 -3.82
CA VAL A 75 -11.98 -11.06 -2.71
C VAL A 75 -13.13 -11.71 -1.93
N ARG A 76 -13.28 -13.03 -2.09
CA ARG A 76 -14.27 -13.83 -1.35
C ARG A 76 -13.83 -13.94 0.11
N SER A 77 -14.57 -13.28 0.99
CA SER A 77 -14.42 -13.44 2.43
C SER A 77 -14.71 -14.89 2.81
N GLY A 78 -13.72 -15.61 3.33
CA GLY A 78 -13.98 -16.77 4.17
C GLY A 78 -14.61 -16.25 5.46
N THR A 79 -15.94 -16.24 5.51
CA THR A 79 -16.76 -15.73 6.61
C THR A 79 -16.37 -16.40 7.93
N ARG A 80 -15.69 -15.66 8.83
CA ARG A 80 -15.71 -15.83 10.31
C ARG A 80 -14.92 -14.79 11.13
N TYR A 81 -14.23 -13.84 10.53
CA TYR A 81 -13.39 -12.87 11.27
C TYR A 81 -14.09 -11.54 11.62
N TYR A 82 -15.42 -11.48 11.60
CA TYR A 82 -16.17 -10.32 12.10
C TYR A 82 -16.22 -10.22 13.64
N THR A 83 -15.29 -10.87 14.36
CA THR A 83 -15.01 -10.56 15.76
C THR A 83 -13.82 -9.60 15.83
N PRO A 84 -14.00 -8.39 16.40
CA PRO A 84 -12.93 -7.40 16.58
C PRO A 84 -11.67 -7.92 17.30
N ALA A 85 -11.76 -9.07 17.99
CA ALA A 85 -10.70 -9.66 18.79
C ALA A 85 -9.60 -10.43 18.01
N SER A 86 -9.83 -10.78 16.74
CA SER A 86 -8.93 -11.71 16.01
C SER A 86 -7.77 -11.06 15.25
N LEU A 87 -7.70 -9.73 15.23
CA LEU A 87 -6.62 -8.97 14.60
C LEU A 87 -6.03 -7.93 15.57
N THR A 88 -5.81 -8.34 16.82
CA THR A 88 -4.75 -7.71 17.61
C THR A 88 -3.43 -8.15 17.00
N MET A 89 -2.82 -7.31 16.15
CA MET A 89 -1.39 -7.44 15.91
C MET A 89 -0.73 -7.33 17.29
N ARG A 90 -0.21 -8.46 17.81
CA ARG A 90 0.64 -8.45 18.99
C ARG A 90 1.85 -7.60 18.65
N ASN A 91 1.87 -6.36 19.12
CA ASN A 91 3.11 -5.64 19.36
C ASN A 91 3.92 -6.45 20.37
N ARG A 92 4.77 -7.35 19.85
CA ARG A 92 6.00 -7.74 20.52
C ARG A 92 7.14 -7.22 19.66
N LEU A 93 7.42 -5.94 19.84
CA LEU A 93 8.80 -5.49 19.91
C LEU A 93 8.98 -5.07 21.36
N THR A 94 9.55 -5.99 22.12
CA THR A 94 10.24 -5.72 23.38
C THR A 94 11.43 -4.83 23.06
N GLU A 95 11.43 -3.62 23.59
CA GLU A 95 12.55 -3.19 24.43
C GLU A 95 12.18 -3.50 25.88
#